data_AF-A0A0D0IPP8-F1
#
_entry.id   AF-A0A0D0IPP8-F1
#
_cell.length_a   1.000
_cell.length_b   1.000
_cell.length_c   1.000
_cell.angle_alpha   90.00
_cell.angle_beta   90.00
_cell.angle_gamma   90.00
#
_symmetry.space_group_name_H-M   'P 1'
#
loop_
_entity.id
_entity.type
_entity.pdbx_description
1 polymer ?
#
loop_
_entity_poly.entity_id
_entity_poly.type
_entity_poly.pdbx_seq_one_letter_code
_entity_poly.pdbx_strand_id
1 'polypeptide(L)'
;MTGGGSGFDALPWLIIVVPILVIAVIVFAIVFLSIRGKAKQRQAERFETPAGWYLDPTTSSIERYWNGEDWTAQERSAIPGHHESAS
;
A
#
# COMPACT_ATOMS: atom_id res chain seq x y z
N MET A 1 35.11 29.20 -27.29
CA MET A 1 34.13 28.26 -27.88
C MET A 1 32.91 28.19 -26.98
N THR A 2 32.00 29.15 -27.06
CA THR A 2 30.66 29.06 -26.44
C THR A 2 29.72 29.82 -27.38
N GLY A 3 29.25 29.11 -28.40
CA GLY A 3 28.33 29.65 -29.39
C GLY A 3 26.97 29.87 -28.75
N GLY A 4 26.51 31.12 -28.76
CA GLY A 4 25.15 31.49 -28.42
C GLY A 4 24.17 30.97 -29.47
N GLY A 5 23.02 30.50 -29.00
CA GLY A 5 21.93 30.06 -29.85
C GLY A 5 20.84 29.39 -29.01
N SER A 6 19.90 30.19 -28.51
CA SER A 6 18.57 29.70 -28.09
C SER A 6 17.62 30.88 -27.84
N GLY A 7 17.62 31.84 -28.77
CA GLY A 7 16.61 32.91 -28.79
C GLY A 7 15.30 32.49 -29.48
N PHE A 8 15.35 31.50 -30.39
CA PHE A 8 14.21 31.06 -31.19
C PHE A 8 13.93 29.54 -31.09
N ASP A 9 14.82 28.75 -30.48
CA ASP A 9 14.64 27.30 -30.22
C ASP A 9 13.89 26.97 -28.92
N ALA A 10 13.60 27.97 -28.08
CA ALA A 10 12.92 27.79 -26.78
C ALA A 10 11.40 27.57 -26.91
N LEU A 11 10.78 28.06 -27.98
CA LEU A 11 9.33 27.98 -28.20
C LEU A 11 8.83 26.54 -28.44
N PRO A 12 9.47 25.70 -29.30
CA PRO A 12 9.07 24.30 -29.44
C PRO A 12 9.41 23.46 -28.20
N TRP A 13 10.42 23.86 -27.42
CA TRP A 13 10.78 23.16 -26.18
C TRP A 13 9.69 23.26 -25.12
N LEU A 14 9.05 24.44 -24.98
CA LEU A 14 7.91 24.61 -24.08
C LEU A 14 6.73 23.71 -24.48
N ILE A 15 6.51 23.52 -25.79
CA ILE A 15 5.45 22.63 -26.31
C ILE A 15 5.71 21.17 -25.93
N ILE A 16 6.95 20.76 -25.65
CA ILE A 16 7.29 19.40 -25.22
C ILE A 16 7.30 19.28 -23.69
N VAL A 17 7.84 20.27 -22.99
CA VAL A 17 7.96 20.23 -21.53
C VAL A 17 6.60 20.37 -20.84
N VAL A 18 5.72 21.22 -21.36
CA VAL A 18 4.38 21.41 -20.79
C VAL A 18 3.54 20.12 -20.79
N PRO A 19 3.37 19.38 -21.89
CA PRO A 19 2.62 18.12 -21.87
C PRO A 19 3.31 17.06 -21.03
N ILE A 20 4.65 17.00 -20.98
CA ILE A 20 5.36 16.07 -20.09
C ILE A 20 5.03 16.38 -18.62
N LEU A 21 5.03 17.65 -18.22
CA LEU A 21 4.65 18.06 -16.87
C LEU A 21 3.19 17.75 -16.57
N VAL A 22 2.28 18.01 -17.52
CA VAL A 22 0.85 17.70 -17.38
C VAL A 22 0.64 16.19 -17.21
N ILE A 23 1.29 15.37 -18.05
CA ILE A 23 1.23 13.90 -17.95
C ILE A 23 1.81 13.44 -16.62
N ALA A 24 2.95 13.99 -16.18
CA ALA A 24 3.57 13.65 -14.90
C ALA A 24 2.65 13.98 -13.72
N VAL A 25 1.98 15.13 -13.72
CA VAL A 25 1.02 15.52 -12.67
C VAL A 25 -0.22 14.62 -12.70
N ILE A 26 -0.74 14.28 -13.88
CA ILE A 26 -1.89 13.37 -14.02
C ILE A 26 -1.54 11.98 -13.50
N VAL A 27 -0.40 11.43 -13.93
CA VAL A 27 0.07 10.11 -13.47
C VAL A 27 0.32 10.14 -11.96
N PHE A 28 0.95 11.20 -11.44
CA PHE A 28 1.17 11.37 -10.01
C PHE A 28 -0.15 11.44 -9.25
N ALA A 29 -1.14 12.20 -9.72
CA ALA A 29 -2.46 12.30 -9.11
C ALA A 29 -3.21 10.96 -9.14
N ILE A 30 -3.12 10.20 -10.24
CA ILE A 30 -3.69 8.84 -10.34
C ILE A 30 -3.03 7.91 -9.34
N VAL A 31 -1.69 7.87 -9.29
CA VAL A 31 -0.94 7.03 -8.34
C VAL A 31 -1.27 7.43 -6.90
N PHE A 32 -1.30 8.71 -6.60
CA PHE A 32 -1.64 9.25 -5.28
C PHE A 32 -3.09 8.92 -4.88
N LEU A 33 -4.04 9.04 -5.81
CA LEU A 33 -5.42 8.65 -5.62
C LEU A 33 -5.56 7.14 -5.43
N SER A 34 -4.78 6.32 -6.16
CA SER A 34 -4.73 4.87 -5.98
C SER A 34 -4.13 4.46 -4.63
N ILE A 35 -3.11 5.16 -4.14
CA ILE A 35 -2.52 4.89 -2.80
C ILE A 35 -3.53 5.24 -1.71
N ARG A 36 -4.26 6.36 -1.84
CA ARG A 36 -5.29 6.78 -0.87
C ARG A 36 -6.58 5.94 -0.97
N GLY A 37 -6.92 5.45 -2.16
CA GLY A 37 -8.14 4.69 -2.44
C GLY A 37 -8.11 3.23 -1.97
N LYS A 38 -6.92 2.65 -1.73
CA LYS A 38 -6.77 1.28 -1.21
C LYS A 38 -7.40 1.07 0.17
N ALA A 39 -7.66 2.14 0.93
CA ALA A 39 -8.39 2.08 2.20
C ALA A 39 -9.88 1.73 2.02
N LYS A 40 -10.50 2.14 0.90
CA LYS A 40 -11.93 1.86 0.60
C LYS A 40 -12.14 0.51 -0.07
N GLN A 41 -11.24 0.07 -0.95
CA GLN A 41 -11.42 -1.22 -1.64
C GLN A 41 -11.23 -2.42 -0.71
N ARG A 42 -10.35 -2.31 0.29
CA ARG A 42 -10.29 -3.32 1.35
C ARG A 42 -11.54 -3.35 2.22
N GLN A 43 -12.38 -2.31 2.25
CA GLN A 43 -13.57 -2.34 3.10
C GLN A 43 -14.65 -3.27 2.53
N ALA A 44 -14.85 -3.29 1.21
CA ALA A 44 -15.91 -4.08 0.59
C ALA A 44 -15.72 -5.61 0.74
N GLU A 45 -14.48 -6.10 0.81
CA GLU A 45 -14.17 -7.51 1.15
C GLU A 45 -14.02 -7.76 2.67
N ARG A 46 -13.78 -6.71 3.49
CA ARG A 46 -13.62 -6.82 4.96
C ARG A 46 -14.93 -6.95 5.73
N PHE A 47 -16.08 -6.64 5.11
CA PHE A 47 -17.38 -6.73 5.79
C PHE A 47 -17.84 -8.17 6.10
N GLU A 48 -17.13 -9.20 5.63
CA GLU A 48 -17.47 -10.59 5.89
C GLU A 48 -16.60 -11.30 6.93
N THR A 49 -15.50 -10.68 7.41
CA THR A 49 -14.59 -11.32 8.37
C THR A 49 -14.79 -10.76 9.78
N PRO A 50 -15.56 -11.44 10.67
CA PRO A 50 -15.77 -10.98 12.03
C PRO A 50 -14.44 -10.92 12.81
N ALA A 51 -14.38 -10.07 13.84
CA ALA A 51 -13.20 -10.02 14.70
C ALA A 51 -13.03 -11.36 15.44
N GLY A 52 -11.83 -11.94 15.39
CA GLY A 52 -11.61 -13.31 15.85
C GLY A 52 -10.17 -13.79 15.69
N TRP A 53 -9.90 -14.98 16.21
CA TRP A 53 -8.63 -15.68 16.01
C TRP A 53 -8.71 -16.48 14.72
N TYR A 54 -7.75 -16.27 13.84
CA TYR A 54 -7.67 -16.95 12.56
C TYR A 54 -6.27 -17.51 12.37
N LEU A 55 -6.17 -18.66 11.71
CA LEU A 55 -4.89 -19.29 11.41
C LEU A 55 -4.10 -18.42 10.43
N ASP A 56 -2.81 -18.25 10.72
CA ASP A 56 -1.92 -17.58 9.77
C ASP A 56 -1.69 -18.51 8.56
N PRO A 57 -2.01 -18.09 7.31
CA PRO A 57 -1.83 -18.92 6.12
C PRO A 57 -0.36 -19.25 5.85
N THR A 58 0.57 -18.48 6.42
CA THR A 58 2.02 -18.66 6.33
C THR A 58 2.56 -19.57 7.43
N THR A 59 1.85 -19.73 8.55
CA THR A 59 2.30 -20.53 9.69
C THR A 59 1.09 -21.13 10.40
N SER A 60 0.76 -22.37 10.04
CA SER A 60 -0.37 -23.13 10.60
C SER A 60 -0.27 -23.43 12.10
N SER A 61 0.85 -23.10 12.75
CA SER A 61 1.07 -23.29 14.19
C SER A 61 0.70 -22.07 15.04
N ILE A 62 0.37 -20.93 14.40
CA ILE A 62 -0.03 -19.71 15.10
C ILE A 62 -1.40 -19.23 14.60
N GLU A 63 -2.21 -18.78 15.54
CA GLU A 63 -3.42 -18.01 15.25
C GLU A 63 -3.11 -16.55 15.52
N ARG A 64 -3.42 -15.69 14.56
CA ARG A 64 -3.28 -14.24 14.70
C ARG A 64 -4.65 -13.63 14.93
N TYR A 65 -4.73 -12.60 15.74
CA TYR A 65 -6.01 -11.95 16.03
C TYR A 65 -6.34 -10.91 14.96
N TRP A 66 -7.49 -11.09 14.32
CA TRP A 66 -8.09 -10.16 13.38
C TRP A 66 -9.06 -9.25 14.12
N ASN A 67 -8.87 -7.93 14.06
CA ASN A 67 -9.74 -6.97 14.75
C ASN A 67 -10.92 -6.46 13.89
N GLY A 68 -11.12 -7.02 12.68
CA GLY A 68 -12.09 -6.53 11.70
C GLY A 68 -11.50 -5.53 10.71
N GLU A 69 -10.38 -4.89 11.04
CA GLU A 69 -9.70 -3.91 10.21
C GLU A 69 -8.34 -4.42 9.70
N ASP A 70 -7.50 -4.95 10.56
CA ASP A 70 -6.19 -5.50 10.22
C ASP A 70 -5.78 -6.64 11.17
N TRP A 71 -4.74 -7.37 10.79
CA TRP A 71 -4.17 -8.41 11.63
C TRP A 71 -3.34 -7.75 12.74
N THR A 72 -3.78 -7.87 13.98
CA THR A 72 -3.06 -7.31 15.12
C THR A 72 -1.77 -8.09 15.39
N ALA A 73 -0.85 -7.52 16.18
CA ALA A 73 0.36 -8.21 16.62
C ALA A 73 0.09 -9.29 17.71
N GLN A 74 -1.18 -9.53 18.04
CA GLN A 74 -1.55 -10.57 18.99
C GLN A 74 -1.55 -11.91 18.27
N GLU A 75 -0.61 -12.76 18.66
CA GLU A 75 -0.43 -14.12 18.16
C GLU A 75 -0.62 -15.07 19.34
N ARG A 76 -1.31 -16.18 19.12
CA ARG A 76 -1.38 -17.29 20.07
C ARG A 76 -0.91 -18.56 19.38
N SER A 77 -0.23 -19.42 20.10
CA SER A 77 0.03 -20.77 19.58
C SER A 77 -1.30 -21.49 19.39
N ALA A 78 -1.53 -21.99 18.18
CA ALA A 78 -2.67 -22.82 17.85
C ALA A 78 -2.60 -24.20 18.55
N ILE A 79 -1.44 -24.54 19.11
CA ILE A 79 -1.18 -25.79 19.83
C ILE A 79 -1.53 -25.58 21.31
N PRO A 80 -2.64 -26.14 21.82
CA PRO A 80 -2.98 -26.04 23.22
C PRO A 80 -2.10 -27.04 23.99
N GLY A 81 -1.05 -26.56 24.65
CA GLY A 81 -0.37 -27.36 25.67
C GLY A 81 1.16 -27.38 25.69
N HIS A 82 1.84 -26.24 25.74
CA HIS A 82 3.16 -26.17 26.36
C HIS A 82 3.24 -24.99 27.35
N HIS A 83 2.34 -25.01 28.34
CA HIS A 83 2.58 -24.37 29.62
C HIS A 83 3.33 -25.38 30.50
N GLU A 84 4.60 -25.62 30.21
CA GLU A 84 5.53 -26.13 31.21
C GLU A 84 5.84 -24.96 32.15
N SER A 85 5.28 -24.97 33.35
CA SER A 85 5.76 -24.17 34.49
C SER A 85 5.32 -24.85 35.79
N ALA A 86 6.20 -25.73 36.24
CA ALA A 86 6.57 -26.06 37.61
C ALA A 86 5.67 -25.57 38.77
N SER A 87 5.19 -26.53 39.56
CA SER A 87 5.21 -26.50 41.04
C SER A 87 5.14 -27.91 41.59
#